data_AF-A0A0F9RMJ1-F1
#
_entry.id   AF-A0A0F9RMJ1-F1
#
_cell.length_a   1.000
_cell.length_b   1.000
_cell.length_c   1.000
_cell.angle_alpha   90.00
_cell.angle_beta   90.00
_cell.angle_gamma   90.00
#
_symmetry.space_group_name_H-M   'P 1'
#
loop_
_entity.id
_entity.type
_entity.pdbx_description
1 polymer ?
#
loop_
_entity_poly.entity_id
_entity_poly.type
_entity_poly.pdbx_seq_one_letter_code
_entity_poly.pdbx_strand_id
1 'polypeptide(L)'
;MAWAIFNGKDVENRTWSTKVRGRVKIQASKKFDREHYEFIWLNENRLGCQLPPRSEFVHGAIIGEVDIIDCVDKHDSPWFTGPYGFVLANPVLYAEPIPCKGRLGFFAPAL
;
A
#
# COMPACT_ATOMS: atom_id res chain seq x y z
N MET A 1 -0.92 1.66 5.40
CA MET A 1 -0.72 3.05 4.89
C MET A 1 -0.17 3.00 3.48
N ALA A 2 -0.75 3.76 2.54
CA ALA A 2 -0.39 3.70 1.12
C ALA A 2 1.04 4.20 0.80
N TRP A 3 1.55 5.17 1.55
CA TRP A 3 2.92 5.69 1.40
C TRP A 3 4.00 4.59 1.38
N ALA A 4 3.84 3.56 2.23
CA ALA A 4 4.83 2.50 2.36
C ALA A 4 5.07 1.75 1.05
N ILE A 5 4.04 1.60 0.21
CA ILE A 5 4.14 0.92 -1.11
C ILE A 5 5.17 1.60 -2.01
N PHE A 6 5.23 2.93 -1.95
CA PHE A 6 6.16 3.74 -2.73
C PHE A 6 7.52 3.92 -2.04
N ASN A 7 7.72 3.31 -0.88
CA ASN A 7 8.92 3.44 -0.04
C ASN A 7 9.42 2.06 0.43
N GLY A 8 9.29 1.03 -0.42
CA GLY A 8 9.89 -0.28 -0.21
C GLY A 8 8.94 -1.40 0.22
N LYS A 9 7.65 -1.12 0.49
CA LYS A 9 6.64 -2.17 0.72
C LYS A 9 6.23 -2.82 -0.59
N ASP A 10 6.83 -3.97 -0.85
CA ASP A 10 6.63 -4.83 -2.01
C ASP A 10 5.50 -5.86 -1.83
N VAL A 11 4.93 -5.99 -0.63
CA VAL A 11 3.81 -6.91 -0.35
C VAL A 11 2.70 -6.22 0.43
N GLU A 12 1.48 -6.21 -0.14
CA GLU A 12 0.27 -5.76 0.54
C GLU A 12 -0.44 -6.92 1.25
N ASN A 13 -0.53 -6.86 2.57
CA ASN A 13 -1.12 -7.92 3.38
C ASN A 13 -2.66 -7.85 3.36
N ARG A 14 -3.30 -9.00 3.20
CA ARG A 14 -4.76 -9.16 3.18
C ARG A 14 -5.19 -10.42 3.90
N THR A 15 -6.41 -10.39 4.42
CA THR A 15 -7.09 -11.57 4.98
C THR A 15 -7.73 -12.46 3.90
N TRP A 16 -7.62 -12.07 2.63
CA TRP A 16 -8.24 -12.75 1.49
C TRP A 16 -7.29 -12.78 0.28
N SER A 17 -7.40 -13.80 -0.56
CA SER A 17 -6.62 -13.99 -1.77
C SER A 17 -7.27 -13.33 -3.00
N THR A 18 -6.48 -12.95 -4.01
CA THR A 18 -7.00 -12.41 -5.28
C THR A 18 -6.40 -13.09 -6.52
N LYS A 19 -7.19 -13.17 -7.58
CA LYS A 19 -6.73 -13.53 -8.94
C LYS A 19 -6.38 -12.32 -9.80
N VAL A 20 -6.60 -11.10 -9.31
CA VAL A 20 -6.23 -9.87 -10.04
C VAL A 20 -4.73 -9.85 -10.27
N ARG A 21 -4.32 -9.54 -11.51
CA ARG A 21 -2.94 -9.33 -11.94
C ARG A 21 -2.88 -8.13 -12.88
N GLY A 22 -1.73 -7.46 -12.90
CA GLY A 22 -1.48 -6.27 -13.71
C GLY A 22 -1.68 -4.96 -12.94
N ARG A 23 -1.73 -3.87 -13.70
CA ARG A 23 -1.69 -2.49 -13.19
C ARG A 23 -2.95 -2.13 -12.40
N VAL A 24 -2.76 -1.63 -11.18
CA VAL A 24 -3.82 -1.10 -10.32
C VAL A 24 -3.43 0.25 -9.73
N LYS A 25 -4.44 1.09 -9.48
CA LYS A 25 -4.25 2.38 -8.81
C LYS A 25 -4.28 2.19 -7.29
N ILE A 26 -3.42 2.91 -6.58
CA ILE A 26 -3.35 2.91 -5.12
C ILE A 26 -4.06 4.14 -4.59
N GLN A 27 -5.16 3.89 -3.85
CA GLN A 27 -5.91 4.91 -3.15
C GLN A 27 -5.44 4.98 -1.68
N ALA A 28 -5.05 6.17 -1.23
CA ALA A 28 -4.74 6.44 0.16
C ALA A 28 -6.04 6.71 0.94
N SER A 29 -6.32 5.87 1.94
CA SER A 29 -7.52 6.01 2.78
C SER A 29 -7.64 7.40 3.40
N LYS A 30 -8.88 7.87 3.56
CA LYS A 30 -9.18 9.13 4.28
C LYS A 30 -8.85 9.02 5.78
N LYS A 31 -8.98 7.82 6.36
CA LYS A 31 -8.69 7.58 7.77
C LYS A 31 -7.20 7.28 7.95
N PHE A 32 -6.57 7.99 8.87
CA PHE A 32 -5.21 7.69 9.30
C PHE A 32 -5.17 6.38 10.11
N ASP A 33 -4.22 5.51 9.78
CA ASP A 33 -4.03 4.22 10.42
C ASP A 33 -2.89 4.31 11.44
N ARG A 34 -3.28 4.54 12.70
CA ARG A 34 -2.33 4.76 13.80
C ARG A 34 -1.51 3.52 14.12
N GLU A 35 -2.14 2.35 14.11
CA GLU A 35 -1.49 1.08 14.44
C GLU A 35 -0.45 0.73 13.38
N HIS A 36 -0.78 0.89 12.09
CA HIS A 36 0.19 0.65 11.02
C HIS A 36 1.32 1.69 11.01
N TYR A 37 1.05 2.94 11.38
CA TYR A 37 2.09 3.96 11.55
C TYR A 37 3.07 3.58 12.67
N GLU A 38 2.55 3.22 13.85
CA GLU A 38 3.36 2.80 15.00
C GLU A 38 4.15 1.53 14.69
N PHE A 39 3.55 0.58 13.97
CA PHE A 39 4.25 -0.61 13.49
C PHE A 39 5.46 -0.26 12.61
N ILE A 40 5.30 0.62 11.61
CA ILE A 40 6.43 1.00 10.75
C ILE A 40 7.49 1.71 11.57
N TRP A 41 7.10 2.65 12.42
CA TRP A 41 8.03 3.43 13.26
C TRP A 41 8.90 2.53 14.15
N LEU A 42 8.30 1.52 14.78
CA LEU A 42 9.03 0.55 15.61
C LEU A 42 9.90 -0.43 14.80
N ASN A 43 9.76 -0.45 13.47
CA ASN A 43 10.41 -1.42 12.59
C ASN A 43 11.21 -0.77 11.44
N GLU A 44 11.50 0.53 11.48
CA GLU A 44 12.18 1.27 10.40
C GLU A 44 13.46 0.57 9.90
N ASN A 45 14.33 0.15 10.81
CA ASN A 45 15.56 -0.57 10.48
C ASN A 45 15.29 -1.91 9.79
N ARG A 46 14.27 -2.65 10.24
CA ARG A 46 13.88 -3.96 9.68
C ARG A 46 13.23 -3.82 8.31
N LEU A 47 12.50 -2.73 8.11
CA LEU A 47 11.76 -2.43 6.89
C LEU A 47 12.59 -1.64 5.87
N GLY A 48 13.75 -1.13 6.27
CA GLY A 48 14.65 -0.36 5.40
C GLY A 48 14.07 0.99 4.97
N CYS A 49 13.27 1.63 5.82
CA CYS A 49 12.60 2.90 5.51
C CYS A 49 12.73 3.93 6.64
N GLN A 50 12.60 5.21 6.30
CA GLN A 50 12.49 6.31 7.26
C GLN A 50 11.07 6.87 7.19
N LEU A 51 10.30 6.72 8.26
CA LEU A 51 8.89 7.11 8.32
C LEU A 51 8.79 8.62 8.52
N PRO A 52 8.12 9.37 7.63
CA PRO A 52 7.92 10.79 7.80
C PRO A 52 6.85 11.09 8.86
N PRO A 53 6.79 12.32 9.39
CA PRO A 53 5.73 12.75 10.27
C PRO A 53 4.34 12.66 9.61
N ARG A 54 3.31 12.53 10.44
CA ARG A 54 1.92 12.32 10.00
C ARG A 54 1.40 13.36 9.01
N SER A 55 1.88 14.60 9.11
CA SER A 55 1.50 15.72 8.25
C SER A 55 1.89 15.55 6.79
N GLU A 56 2.82 14.65 6.47
CA GLU A 56 3.32 14.43 5.11
C GLU A 56 2.52 13.37 4.34
N PHE A 57 1.58 12.67 4.99
CA PHE A 57 0.79 11.67 4.29
C PHE A 57 -0.39 12.27 3.53
N VAL A 58 -0.51 11.83 2.27
CA VAL A 58 -1.69 12.10 1.46
C VAL A 58 -2.85 11.19 1.89
N HIS A 59 -4.05 11.74 1.93
CA HIS A 59 -5.28 11.06 2.34
C HIS A 59 -6.43 11.35 1.38
N GLY A 60 -7.31 10.37 1.17
CA GLY A 60 -8.53 10.53 0.38
C GLY A 60 -8.31 10.71 -1.12
N ALA A 61 -7.18 10.23 -1.64
CA ALA A 61 -6.80 10.41 -3.04
C ALA A 61 -6.14 9.16 -3.61
N ILE A 62 -6.18 8.99 -4.92
CA ILE A 62 -5.27 8.10 -5.65
C ILE A 62 -3.92 8.79 -5.71
N ILE A 63 -2.88 8.10 -5.27
CA ILE A 63 -1.53 8.70 -5.14
C ILE A 63 -0.53 8.09 -6.12
N GLY A 64 -0.89 6.98 -6.77
CA GLY A 64 0.00 6.29 -7.69
C GLY A 64 -0.59 4.97 -8.13
N GLU A 65 0.27 4.13 -8.67
CA GLU A 65 -0.08 2.82 -9.21
C GLU A 65 1.06 1.82 -9.06
N VAL A 66 0.69 0.54 -9.08
CA VAL A 66 1.61 -0.61 -9.01
C VAL A 66 1.07 -1.73 -9.89
N ASP A 67 1.93 -2.68 -10.24
CA ASP A 67 1.52 -3.97 -10.80
C ASP A 67 1.33 -4.98 -9.68
N ILE A 68 0.18 -5.68 -9.65
CA ILE A 68 0.04 -6.91 -8.87
C ILE A 68 0.58 -8.05 -9.72
N ILE A 69 1.72 -8.61 -9.32
CA ILE A 69 2.37 -9.69 -10.07
C ILE A 69 2.07 -11.06 -9.49
N ASP A 70 1.76 -11.14 -8.19
CA ASP A 70 1.36 -12.39 -7.55
C ASP A 70 0.46 -12.21 -6.32
N CYS A 71 -0.10 -13.31 -5.82
CA CYS A 71 -0.84 -13.40 -4.57
C CYS A 71 -0.41 -14.69 -3.87
N VAL A 72 0.30 -14.55 -2.75
CA VAL A 72 0.97 -15.64 -2.04
C VAL A 72 0.44 -15.78 -0.61
N ASP A 73 0.64 -16.94 0.00
CA ASP A 73 0.38 -17.20 1.42
C ASP A 73 1.68 -17.25 2.27
N LYS A 74 2.84 -17.12 1.61
CA LYS A 74 4.18 -17.01 2.20
C LYS A 74 5.05 -16.11 1.33
N HIS A 75 5.88 -15.27 1.95
CA HIS A 75 6.86 -14.43 1.24
C HIS A 75 7.99 -14.03 2.20
N ASP A 76 9.22 -13.93 1.68
CA ASP A 76 10.40 -13.56 2.48
C ASP A 76 10.54 -12.05 2.71
N SER A 77 9.56 -11.26 2.25
CA SER A 77 9.61 -9.81 2.41
C SER A 77 9.44 -9.46 3.89
N PRO A 78 10.23 -8.52 4.44
CA PRO A 78 10.01 -8.03 5.79
C PRO A 78 8.63 -7.35 5.93
N TRP A 79 7.99 -6.98 4.83
CA TRP A 79 6.65 -6.41 4.83
C TRP A 79 5.53 -7.45 4.91
N PHE A 80 5.81 -8.73 4.71
CA PHE A 80 4.81 -9.78 4.76
C PHE A 80 4.47 -10.18 6.19
N THR A 81 3.18 -10.11 6.53
CA THR A 81 2.64 -10.52 7.83
C THR A 81 1.47 -11.49 7.70
N GLY A 82 1.06 -11.80 6.45
CA GLY A 82 0.02 -12.76 6.15
C GLY A 82 -1.42 -12.31 6.52
N PRO A 83 -2.39 -13.23 6.39
CA PRO A 83 -2.24 -14.58 5.85
C PRO A 83 -2.01 -14.62 4.33
N TYR A 84 -2.43 -13.58 3.59
CA TYR A 84 -2.15 -13.44 2.16
C TYR A 84 -1.38 -12.16 1.88
N GLY A 85 -0.56 -12.19 0.84
CA GLY A 85 0.24 -11.05 0.37
C GLY A 85 0.05 -10.85 -1.11
N PHE A 86 -0.37 -9.65 -1.52
CA PHE A 86 -0.37 -9.27 -2.93
C PHE A 86 1.02 -8.71 -3.24
N VAL A 87 1.77 -9.40 -4.11
CA VAL A 87 3.13 -9.02 -4.49
C VAL A 87 3.04 -7.88 -5.50
N LEU A 88 3.68 -6.77 -5.17
CA LEU A 88 3.62 -5.50 -5.88
C LEU A 88 4.94 -5.26 -6.63
N ALA A 89 4.84 -4.76 -7.86
CA ALA A 89 5.99 -4.36 -8.67
C ALA A 89 5.75 -3.02 -9.36
N ASN A 90 6.83 -2.43 -9.89
CA ASN A 90 6.81 -1.23 -10.72
C ASN A 90 6.00 -0.06 -10.12
N PRO A 91 6.26 0.35 -8.86
CA PRO A 91 5.53 1.46 -8.26
C PRO A 91 5.80 2.76 -9.01
N VAL A 92 4.72 3.48 -9.35
CA VAL A 92 4.77 4.83 -9.92
C VAL A 92 3.96 5.74 -9.00
N LEU A 93 4.66 6.62 -8.28
CA LEU A 93 4.05 7.68 -7.50
C LEU A 93 3.69 8.85 -8.42
N TYR A 94 2.48 9.38 -8.30
CA TYR A 94 2.06 10.54 -9.08
C TYR A 94 2.58 11.84 -8.46
N ALA A 95 2.92 12.82 -9.31
CA ALA A 95 3.30 14.16 -8.85
C ALA A 95 2.13 14.86 -8.13
N GLU A 96 0.91 14.69 -8.65
CA GLU A 96 -0.31 15.28 -8.10
C GLU A 96 -1.31 14.18 -7.69
N PRO A 97 -1.73 14.12 -6.41
CA PRO A 97 -2.78 13.21 -5.98
C PRO A 97 -4.13 13.51 -6.65
N ILE A 98 -4.86 12.46 -7.03
CA ILE A 98 -6.18 12.60 -7.65
C ILE A 98 -7.25 12.34 -6.59
N PRO A 99 -8.05 13.36 -6.17
CA PRO A 99 -9.10 13.18 -5.18
C PRO A 99 -10.02 12.00 -5.53
N CYS A 100 -10.19 11.07 -4.60
CA CYS A 100 -10.98 9.87 -4.86
C CYS A 100 -11.52 9.26 -3.57
N LYS A 101 -12.84 9.08 -3.52
CA LYS A 101 -13.49 8.36 -2.41
C LYS A 101 -13.18 6.86 -2.50
N GLY A 102 -12.37 6.38 -1.57
CA GLY A 102 -12.04 4.96 -1.45
C GLY A 102 -13.25 4.06 -1.18
N ARG A 103 -13.12 2.78 -1.56
CA ARG A 103 -14.07 1.69 -1.27
C ARG A 103 -13.30 0.43 -0.86
N LEU A 104 -13.98 -0.50 -0.20
CA LEU A 104 -13.40 -1.80 0.12
C LEU A 104 -13.20 -2.65 -1.14
N GLY A 105 -12.11 -3.41 -1.17
CA GLY A 105 -11.75 -4.27 -2.30
C GLY A 105 -11.27 -3.49 -3.53
N PHE A 106 -11.20 -4.16 -4.67
CA PHE A 106 -10.94 -3.51 -5.96
C PHE A 106 -12.21 -2.80 -6.44
N PHE A 107 -12.06 -1.59 -6.94
CA PHE A 107 -13.17 -0.79 -7.44
C PHE A 107 -12.74 0.10 -8.61
N ALA A 108 -13.69 0.46 -9.47
CA ALA A 108 -13.51 1.51 -10.45
C ALA A 108 -13.71 2.89 -9.77
N PRO A 109 -12.77 3.83 -9.89
CA PRO A 109 -12.91 5.15 -9.30
C PRO A 109 -14.00 5.94 -10.04
N ALA A 110 -14.83 6.65 -9.28
CA ALA A 110 -15.69 7.71 -9.82
C ALA A 110 -14.88 9.01 -9.70
N LEU A 111 -14.24 9.41 -10.81
CA LEU A 111 -13.43 10.64 -10.91
C LEU A 111 -14.28 11.80 -11.42
#